data_AF-A0A3P8B980-F1
#
_entry.id   AF-A0A3P8B980-F1
#
_cell.length_a   1.000
_cell.length_b   1.000
_cell.length_c   1.000
_cell.angle_alpha   90.00
_cell.angle_beta   90.00
_cell.angle_gamma   90.00
#
_symmetry.space_group_name_H-M   'P 1'
#
loop_
_entity.id
_entity.type
_entity.pdbx_description
1 polymer ?
#
loop_
_entity_poly.entity_id
_entity_poly.type
_entity_poly.pdbx_seq_one_letter_code
_entity_poly.pdbx_strand_id
1 'polypeptide(L)'
;MVRHKFMSCLNDLRSKENSQNNRASIVSLIMGMKFFRVKMHPIEDFVKCFTFLQELGQYYLEVKEIEIKHVLSDLFVEILLPVAAVARQEVNIPALKTFVENLYPTSLELASKKKHIPALFPLVTCLLCVGTKSFFLNNWTNFLSICLSHLKNRTSKVALVSLQSLSCILWVYIVRIKGEKHTETQTKLHTIINSLFPKNQKIILPKDAPINIFVRIIQFIAHRINVGICAFLLIAHGLQQKEGEPPMPQQCIGAGGVGGGFRQAVIKRSFHGTNLNEALGSLLGIQSYLVPVRRAFEHILRQLDTQVCRTMMLPKQEVTQKEFDELMTADRKPKLDLLKTCVACIPRLLPIDMTKQEILEILAKVCLHVDEDVRKMAQQAMANLIVELPAYRVKTIQVFIQFIQKNVADTSPHQLDSCLKTLFHLLNNWKLALQKDGAVTPNMAEKSALYEAEGFALVMLCSCRLITRRLSVHILRKCRALSNLIQSATYDQTSKNSNDSRELCCIDILDRSVPIILKYLLPILPLSERVR
;
A
#
# COMPACT_ATOMS: atom_id res chain seq x y z
N MET A 1 -35.47 35.73 17.21
CA MET A 1 -36.77 35.14 17.60
C MET A 1 -36.65 33.68 18.03
N VAL A 2 -36.21 32.74 17.18
CA VAL A 2 -36.12 31.30 17.53
C VAL A 2 -35.25 31.03 18.76
N ARG A 3 -34.01 31.56 18.82
CA ARG A 3 -33.13 31.45 19.99
C ARG A 3 -33.81 31.92 21.28
N HIS A 4 -34.41 33.11 21.26
CA HIS A 4 -35.05 33.69 22.44
C HIS A 4 -36.21 32.84 22.94
N LYS A 5 -37.08 32.38 22.03
CA LYS A 5 -38.22 31.52 22.37
C LYS A 5 -37.75 30.16 22.92
N PHE A 6 -36.75 29.57 22.29
CA PHE A 6 -36.13 28.32 22.76
C PHE A 6 -35.53 28.46 24.16
N MET A 7 -34.69 29.48 24.39
CA MET A 7 -34.03 29.69 25.68
C MET A 7 -35.04 30.02 26.79
N SER A 8 -36.09 30.79 26.48
CA SER A 8 -37.18 31.04 27.44
C SER A 8 -37.86 29.74 27.86
N CYS A 9 -38.33 28.94 26.89
CA CYS A 9 -38.97 27.66 27.20
C CYS A 9 -38.04 26.69 27.93
N LEU A 10 -36.75 26.67 27.56
CA LEU A 10 -35.77 25.82 28.22
C LEU A 10 -35.57 26.23 29.69
N ASN A 11 -35.40 27.54 29.95
CA ASN A 11 -35.23 28.05 31.31
C ASN A 11 -36.47 27.79 32.19
N ASP A 12 -37.67 27.92 31.63
CA ASP A 12 -38.92 27.63 32.33
C ASP A 12 -38.99 26.15 32.74
N LEU A 13 -38.63 25.24 31.84
CA LEU A 13 -38.64 23.80 32.11
C LEU A 13 -37.52 23.38 33.07
N ARG A 14 -36.34 24.00 32.98
CA ARG A 14 -35.21 23.78 33.89
C ARG A 14 -35.54 24.13 35.33
N SER A 15 -36.37 25.16 35.56
CA SER A 15 -36.81 25.53 36.91
C SER A 15 -37.61 24.42 37.63
N LYS A 16 -38.13 23.43 36.88
CA LYS A 16 -38.96 22.32 37.37
C LYS A 16 -38.40 20.94 36.95
N GLU A 17 -37.09 20.81 36.80
CA GLU A 17 -36.39 19.66 36.19
C GLU A 17 -36.58 18.32 36.93
N ASN A 18 -37.00 18.32 38.20
CA ASN A 18 -37.20 17.10 39.00
C ASN A 18 -38.40 16.23 38.56
N SER A 19 -39.36 16.78 37.80
CA SER A 19 -40.52 16.03 37.32
C SER A 19 -40.19 15.23 36.04
N GLN A 20 -40.58 13.96 35.99
CA GLN A 20 -40.33 13.08 34.83
C GLN A 20 -40.97 13.60 33.53
N ASN A 21 -42.14 14.25 33.63
CA ASN A 21 -42.80 14.89 32.47
C ASN A 21 -42.02 16.11 31.96
N ASN A 22 -41.39 16.87 32.86
CA ASN A 22 -40.56 18.01 32.48
C ASN A 22 -39.25 17.55 31.84
N ARG A 23 -38.66 16.43 32.30
CA ARG A 23 -37.48 15.83 31.66
C ARG A 23 -37.77 15.42 30.21
N ALA A 24 -38.88 14.73 29.95
CA ALA A 24 -39.28 14.37 28.58
C ALA A 24 -39.55 15.61 27.69
N SER A 25 -40.10 16.67 28.28
CA SER A 25 -40.35 17.95 27.60
C SER A 25 -39.03 18.66 27.25
N ILE A 26 -38.05 18.66 28.16
CA ILE A 26 -36.71 19.21 27.93
C ILE A 26 -36.02 18.43 26.80
N VAL A 27 -36.03 17.10 26.84
CA VAL A 27 -35.46 16.24 25.79
C VAL A 27 -36.06 16.56 24.43
N SER A 28 -37.39 16.64 24.35
CA SER A 28 -38.10 16.96 23.10
C SER A 28 -37.77 18.36 22.59
N LEU A 29 -37.66 19.35 23.48
CA LEU A 29 -37.29 20.72 23.14
C LEU A 29 -35.87 20.78 22.57
N ILE A 30 -34.90 20.14 23.22
CA ILE A 30 -33.49 20.10 22.78
C ILE A 30 -33.38 19.41 21.41
N MET A 31 -34.06 18.27 21.22
CA MET A 31 -34.10 17.57 19.92
C MET A 31 -34.71 18.43 18.81
N GLY A 32 -35.59 19.38 19.13
CA GLY A 32 -36.11 20.36 18.17
C GLY A 32 -35.02 21.25 17.53
N MET A 33 -33.86 21.40 18.19
CA MET A 33 -32.75 22.20 17.69
C MET A 33 -31.79 21.45 16.75
N LYS A 34 -32.03 20.17 16.45
CA LYS A 34 -31.17 19.37 15.54
C LYS A 34 -30.97 19.97 14.15
N PHE A 35 -31.94 20.77 13.70
CA PHE A 35 -31.90 21.45 12.40
C PHE A 35 -31.12 22.76 12.43
N PHE A 36 -30.62 23.18 13.60
CA PHE A 36 -29.77 24.35 13.71
C PHE A 36 -28.48 24.13 12.91
N ARG A 37 -28.17 25.05 12.01
CA ARG A 37 -26.95 25.03 11.21
C ARG A 37 -26.13 26.28 11.49
N VAL A 38 -24.85 26.08 11.79
CA VAL A 38 -23.90 27.17 11.99
C VAL A 38 -23.64 27.85 10.65
N LYS A 39 -23.88 29.16 10.60
CA LYS A 39 -23.45 29.99 9.47
C LYS A 39 -21.95 30.26 9.60
N MET A 40 -21.17 29.84 8.60
CA MET A 40 -19.71 30.03 8.58
C MET A 40 -19.29 31.46 8.20
N HIS A 41 -20.14 32.17 7.46
CA HIS A 41 -19.88 33.53 7.00
C HIS A 41 -21.18 34.36 7.07
N PRO A 42 -21.11 35.65 7.45
CA PRO A 42 -19.92 36.38 7.92
C PRO A 42 -19.50 35.96 9.35
N ILE A 43 -18.33 36.40 9.81
CA ILE A 43 -17.73 35.91 11.06
C ILE A 43 -18.58 36.27 12.29
N GLU A 44 -19.32 37.37 12.24
CA GLU A 44 -20.23 37.81 13.29
C GLU A 44 -21.37 36.82 13.48
N ASP A 45 -21.90 36.26 12.40
CA ASP A 45 -22.96 35.25 12.45
C ASP A 45 -22.43 33.91 12.98
N PHE A 46 -21.19 33.55 12.63
CA PHE A 46 -20.51 32.41 13.22
C PHE A 46 -20.36 32.58 14.74
N VAL A 47 -19.87 33.75 15.18
CA VAL A 47 -19.72 34.06 16.61
C VAL A 47 -21.06 34.02 17.33
N LYS A 48 -22.13 34.62 16.77
CA LYS A 48 -23.49 34.55 17.36
C LYS A 48 -24.01 33.13 17.51
N CYS A 49 -23.72 32.25 16.54
CA CYS A 49 -24.06 30.83 16.63
C CYS A 49 -23.32 30.18 17.81
N PHE A 50 -22.03 30.44 17.97
CA PHE A 50 -21.25 29.90 19.09
C PHE A 50 -21.60 30.52 20.44
N THR A 51 -22.02 31.77 20.52
CA THR A 51 -22.57 32.35 21.75
C THR A 51 -23.82 31.61 22.20
N PHE A 52 -24.69 31.22 21.26
CA PHE A 52 -25.84 30.38 21.57
C PHE A 52 -25.42 28.97 22.03
N LEU A 53 -24.49 28.34 21.32
CA LEU A 53 -23.98 27.03 21.72
C LEU A 53 -23.28 27.07 23.09
N GLN A 54 -22.63 28.17 23.45
CA GLN A 54 -22.03 28.36 24.78
C GLN A 54 -23.09 28.38 25.90
N GLU A 55 -24.26 29.00 25.70
CA GLU A 55 -25.36 28.93 26.67
C GLU A 55 -25.84 27.49 26.90
N LEU A 56 -25.99 26.72 25.82
CA LEU A 56 -26.30 25.30 25.89
C LEU A 56 -25.17 24.48 26.52
N GLY A 57 -23.93 24.84 26.23
CA GLY A 57 -22.73 24.23 26.80
C GLY A 57 -22.66 24.43 28.31
N GLN A 58 -23.02 25.62 28.78
CA GLN A 58 -23.12 25.91 30.20
C GLN A 58 -24.20 25.04 30.86
N TYR A 59 -25.37 24.89 30.23
CA TYR A 59 -26.39 23.97 30.73
C TYR A 59 -25.89 22.52 30.78
N TYR A 60 -25.16 22.05 29.75
CA TYR A 60 -24.56 20.71 29.73
C TYR A 60 -23.61 20.47 30.92
N LEU A 61 -22.88 21.51 31.36
CA LEU A 61 -21.98 21.43 32.51
C LEU A 61 -22.77 21.37 33.83
N GLU A 62 -23.81 22.19 33.96
CA GLU A 62 -24.63 22.33 35.19
C GLU A 62 -25.60 21.17 35.43
N VAL A 63 -26.16 20.59 34.37
CA VAL A 63 -27.21 19.57 34.50
C VAL A 63 -26.67 18.31 35.17
N LYS A 64 -27.40 17.78 36.15
CA LYS A 64 -27.01 16.54 36.86
C LYS A 64 -27.53 15.29 36.14
N GLU A 65 -28.67 15.42 35.46
CA GLU A 65 -29.33 14.34 34.76
C GLU A 65 -28.55 13.91 33.51
N ILE A 66 -28.08 12.67 33.52
CA ILE A 66 -27.22 12.12 32.46
C ILE A 66 -27.95 11.92 31.13
N GLU A 67 -29.26 11.69 31.18
CA GLU A 67 -30.11 11.58 29.99
C GLU A 67 -30.10 12.89 29.20
N ILE A 68 -30.22 14.02 29.88
CA ILE A 68 -30.17 15.35 29.26
C ILE A 68 -28.77 15.63 28.70
N LYS A 69 -27.70 15.21 29.41
CA LYS A 69 -26.33 15.30 28.89
C LYS A 69 -26.14 14.50 27.59
N HIS A 70 -26.70 13.30 27.48
CA HIS A 70 -26.63 12.52 26.24
C HIS A 70 -27.30 13.25 25.08
N VAL A 71 -28.51 13.79 25.29
CA VAL A 71 -29.27 14.50 24.25
C VAL A 71 -28.56 15.79 23.82
N LEU A 72 -27.98 16.53 24.77
CA LEU A 72 -27.14 17.70 24.44
C LEU A 72 -25.88 17.29 23.67
N SER A 73 -25.27 16.15 24.01
CA SER A 73 -24.10 15.63 23.30
C SER A 73 -24.43 15.29 21.85
N ASP A 74 -25.54 14.60 21.62
CA ASP A 74 -26.02 14.25 20.29
C ASP A 74 -26.32 15.52 19.47
N LEU A 75 -27.00 16.51 20.08
CA LEU A 75 -27.25 17.80 19.45
C LEU A 75 -25.95 18.51 19.04
N PHE A 76 -24.97 18.59 19.94
CA PHE A 76 -23.68 19.21 19.62
C PHE A 76 -22.96 18.49 18.49
N VAL A 77 -23.00 17.16 18.46
CA VAL A 77 -22.40 16.36 17.37
C VAL A 77 -23.07 16.67 16.04
N GLU A 78 -24.41 16.72 15.98
CA GLU A 78 -25.16 17.01 14.76
C GLU A 78 -24.89 18.42 14.21
N ILE A 79 -24.67 19.39 15.10
CA ILE A 79 -24.38 20.78 14.74
C ILE A 79 -22.91 20.95 14.33
N LEU A 80 -21.97 20.34 15.07
CA LEU A 80 -20.54 20.55 14.89
C LEU A 80 -19.92 19.65 13.82
N LEU A 81 -20.50 18.49 13.50
CA LEU A 81 -19.95 17.59 12.47
C LEU A 81 -19.86 18.26 11.08
N PRO A 82 -20.88 19.01 10.59
CA PRO A 82 -20.74 19.81 9.38
C PRO A 82 -19.65 20.88 9.46
N VAL A 83 -19.50 21.55 10.61
CA VAL A 83 -18.44 22.54 10.85
C VAL A 83 -17.07 21.85 10.80
N ALA A 84 -16.93 20.69 11.43
CA ALA A 84 -15.72 19.89 11.42
C ALA A 84 -15.31 19.45 10.02
N ALA A 85 -16.24 19.30 9.06
CA ALA A 85 -15.91 18.94 7.69
C ALA A 85 -15.26 20.08 6.89
N VAL A 86 -15.63 21.33 7.17
CA VAL A 86 -15.24 22.50 6.35
C VAL A 86 -14.29 23.47 7.04
N ALA A 87 -14.29 23.52 8.38
CA ALA A 87 -13.52 24.48 9.15
C ALA A 87 -12.01 24.36 8.89
N ARG A 88 -11.37 25.51 8.67
CA ARG A 88 -9.93 25.65 8.45
C ARG A 88 -9.34 26.65 9.42
N GLN A 89 -9.63 27.93 9.23
CA GLN A 89 -9.10 29.01 10.07
C GLN A 89 -10.05 29.35 11.22
N GLU A 90 -11.33 29.01 11.06
CA GLU A 90 -12.42 29.26 12.00
C GLU A 90 -12.20 28.54 13.34
N VAL A 91 -11.45 27.44 13.35
CA VAL A 91 -11.04 26.74 14.58
C VAL A 91 -10.21 27.63 15.52
N ASN A 92 -9.63 28.72 15.02
CA ASN A 92 -8.87 29.69 15.81
C ASN A 92 -9.73 30.84 16.35
N ILE A 93 -11.03 30.89 16.02
CA ILE A 93 -11.94 31.92 16.53
C ILE A 93 -12.17 31.70 18.02
N PRO A 94 -12.02 32.73 18.88
CA PRO A 94 -12.13 32.61 20.33
C PRO A 94 -13.43 31.94 20.81
N ALA A 95 -14.57 32.28 20.21
CA ALA A 95 -15.87 31.72 20.59
C ALA A 95 -15.92 30.18 20.46
N LEU A 96 -15.38 29.62 19.37
CA LEU A 96 -15.28 28.18 19.17
C LEU A 96 -14.20 27.57 20.07
N LYS A 97 -13.04 28.23 20.19
CA LYS A 97 -11.95 27.77 21.07
C LYS A 97 -12.42 27.59 22.51
N THR A 98 -13.03 28.63 23.10
CA THR A 98 -13.54 28.59 24.48
C THR A 98 -14.64 27.55 24.64
N PHE A 99 -15.52 27.40 23.65
CA PHE A 99 -16.54 26.35 23.67
C PHE A 99 -15.91 24.94 23.73
N VAL A 100 -14.92 24.66 22.90
CA VAL A 100 -14.22 23.37 22.89
C VAL A 100 -13.48 23.10 24.20
N GLU A 101 -12.71 24.09 24.67
CA GLU A 101 -11.90 23.98 25.89
C GLU A 101 -12.76 23.77 27.15
N ASN A 102 -13.95 24.37 27.21
CA ASN A 102 -14.87 24.22 28.34
C ASN A 102 -15.56 22.85 28.37
N LEU A 103 -16.02 22.33 27.23
CA LEU A 103 -16.79 21.08 27.20
C LEU A 103 -15.92 19.81 27.19
N TYR A 104 -14.71 19.88 26.65
CA TYR A 104 -13.88 18.69 26.44
C TYR A 104 -13.53 17.94 27.75
N PRO A 105 -13.08 18.58 28.84
CA PRO A 105 -12.68 17.88 30.06
C PRO A 105 -13.81 17.05 30.68
N THR A 106 -14.97 17.68 30.89
CA THR A 106 -16.15 17.01 31.47
C THR A 106 -16.68 15.90 30.55
N SER A 107 -16.68 16.13 29.23
CA SER A 107 -17.14 15.12 28.27
C SER A 107 -16.22 13.90 28.23
N LEU A 108 -14.90 14.11 28.29
CA LEU A 108 -13.91 13.03 28.33
C LEU A 108 -13.99 12.25 29.65
N GLU A 109 -14.16 12.94 30.77
CA GLU A 109 -14.31 12.31 32.09
C GLU A 109 -15.54 11.40 32.13
N LEU A 110 -16.69 11.90 31.67
CA LEU A 110 -17.92 11.11 31.60
C LEU A 110 -17.80 9.93 30.61
N ALA A 111 -17.02 10.10 29.53
CA ALA A 111 -16.77 9.06 28.53
C ALA A 111 -15.94 7.87 29.06
N SER A 112 -15.26 8.01 30.22
CA SER A 112 -14.55 6.90 30.88
C SER A 112 -15.48 5.74 31.29
N LYS A 113 -16.77 6.03 31.50
CA LYS A 113 -17.77 5.03 31.91
C LYS A 113 -18.39 4.36 30.70
N LYS A 114 -18.23 3.03 30.60
CA LYS A 114 -18.69 2.21 29.44
C LYS A 114 -20.13 2.48 28.98
N LYS A 115 -21.06 2.72 29.92
CA LYS A 115 -22.48 3.00 29.62
C LYS A 115 -22.72 4.29 28.82
N HIS A 116 -21.81 5.26 28.90
CA HIS A 116 -21.96 6.58 28.28
C HIS A 116 -21.16 6.73 26.98
N ILE A 117 -20.29 5.76 26.67
CA ILE A 117 -19.46 5.76 25.46
C ILE A 117 -20.27 6.06 24.19
N PRO A 118 -21.42 5.40 23.92
CA PRO A 118 -22.13 5.59 22.65
C PRO A 118 -22.57 7.03 22.37
N ALA A 119 -22.87 7.81 23.41
CA ALA A 119 -23.29 9.21 23.27
C ALA A 119 -22.09 10.19 23.35
N LEU A 120 -21.12 9.90 24.21
CA LEU A 120 -20.05 10.85 24.53
C LEU A 120 -18.83 10.74 23.62
N PHE A 121 -18.48 9.56 23.12
CA PHE A 121 -17.34 9.43 22.20
C PHE A 121 -17.50 10.27 20.93
N PRO A 122 -18.68 10.29 20.28
CA PRO A 122 -18.92 11.19 19.15
C PRO A 122 -18.69 12.66 19.51
N LEU A 123 -19.16 13.11 20.68
CA LEU A 123 -18.94 14.48 21.15
C LEU A 123 -17.46 14.77 21.36
N VAL A 124 -16.75 13.94 22.14
CA VAL A 124 -15.30 14.11 22.40
C VAL A 124 -14.51 14.12 21.10
N THR A 125 -14.86 13.23 20.16
CA THR A 125 -14.28 13.19 18.81
C THR A 125 -14.52 14.50 18.06
N CYS A 126 -15.77 14.97 18.06
CA CYS A 126 -16.15 16.18 17.34
C CYS A 126 -15.42 17.41 17.90
N LEU A 127 -15.36 17.56 19.22
CA LEU A 127 -14.62 18.62 19.92
C LEU A 127 -13.13 18.61 19.55
N LEU A 128 -12.49 17.43 19.48
CA LEU A 128 -11.13 17.32 18.96
C LEU A 128 -11.05 17.75 17.50
N CYS A 129 -11.98 17.32 16.65
CA CYS A 129 -12.00 17.66 15.23
C CYS A 129 -12.20 19.16 14.95
N VAL A 130 -12.92 19.91 15.80
CA VAL A 130 -13.09 21.37 15.65
C VAL A 130 -12.11 22.18 16.50
N GLY A 131 -11.23 21.52 17.27
CA GLY A 131 -10.21 22.16 18.08
C GLY A 131 -9.07 22.75 17.26
N THR A 132 -8.30 23.65 17.90
CA THR A 132 -7.07 24.19 17.33
C THR A 132 -6.01 23.09 17.15
N LYS A 133 -5.00 23.34 16.31
CA LYS A 133 -3.89 22.39 16.11
C LYS A 133 -3.19 22.04 17.43
N SER A 134 -2.91 23.03 18.28
CA SER A 134 -2.25 22.81 19.57
C SER A 134 -3.13 22.01 20.52
N PHE A 135 -4.41 22.37 20.61
CA PHE A 135 -5.39 21.64 21.42
C PHE A 135 -5.50 20.17 21.00
N PHE A 136 -5.60 19.90 19.70
CA PHE A 136 -5.67 18.54 19.18
C PHE A 136 -4.42 17.74 19.54
N LEU A 137 -3.22 18.26 19.23
CA LEU A 137 -1.95 17.54 19.44
C LEU A 137 -1.71 17.19 20.92
N ASN A 138 -2.14 18.05 21.84
CA ASN A 138 -2.01 17.81 23.28
C ASN A 138 -2.96 16.72 23.80
N ASN A 139 -4.12 16.53 23.18
CA ASN A 139 -5.21 15.73 23.76
C ASN A 139 -5.50 14.41 23.01
N TRP A 140 -5.25 14.36 21.70
CA TRP A 140 -5.69 13.24 20.87
C TRP A 140 -5.01 11.91 21.20
N THR A 141 -3.79 11.91 21.72
CA THR A 141 -3.04 10.69 22.06
C THR A 141 -3.70 9.94 23.22
N ASN A 142 -4.18 10.68 24.23
CA ASN A 142 -4.94 10.12 25.33
C ASN A 142 -6.24 9.48 24.82
N PHE A 143 -7.01 10.24 24.04
CA PHE A 143 -8.27 9.75 23.48
C PHE A 143 -8.08 8.58 22.49
N LEU A 144 -6.99 8.58 21.72
CA LEU A 144 -6.59 7.48 20.86
C LEU A 144 -6.40 6.19 21.68
N SER A 145 -5.63 6.24 22.76
CA SER A 145 -5.41 5.09 23.64
C SER A 145 -6.73 4.52 24.18
N ILE A 146 -7.63 5.42 24.60
CA ILE A 146 -8.97 5.06 25.08
C ILE A 146 -9.77 4.37 23.97
N CYS A 147 -9.83 4.94 22.75
CA CYS A 147 -10.51 4.31 21.61
C CYS A 147 -9.97 2.91 21.31
N LEU A 148 -8.64 2.75 21.26
CA LEU A 148 -8.00 1.47 20.96
C LEU A 148 -8.30 0.41 22.03
N SER A 149 -8.42 0.79 23.30
CA SER A 149 -8.77 -0.12 24.40
C SER A 149 -10.18 -0.71 24.26
N HIS A 150 -11.11 0.06 23.68
CA HIS A 150 -12.52 -0.34 23.53
C HIS A 150 -12.82 -1.09 22.23
N LEU A 151 -11.88 -1.18 21.29
CA LEU A 151 -12.03 -1.99 20.06
C LEU A 151 -12.20 -3.49 20.35
N LYS A 152 -11.66 -3.97 21.47
CA LYS A 152 -11.75 -5.38 21.91
C LYS A 152 -13.03 -5.69 22.70
N ASN A 153 -13.90 -4.71 22.92
CA ASN A 153 -15.07 -4.88 23.77
C ASN A 153 -16.13 -5.77 23.10
N ARG A 154 -16.83 -6.62 23.90
CA ARG A 154 -17.85 -7.55 23.39
C ARG A 154 -19.10 -6.83 22.86
N THR A 155 -19.37 -5.60 23.31
CA THR A 155 -20.53 -4.82 22.88
C THR A 155 -20.26 -4.16 21.52
N SER A 156 -20.91 -4.70 20.47
CA SER A 156 -20.77 -4.24 19.08
C SER A 156 -20.93 -2.71 18.93
N LYS A 157 -21.92 -2.09 19.60
CA LYS A 157 -22.14 -0.62 19.55
C LYS A 157 -20.97 0.20 20.09
N VAL A 158 -20.36 -0.19 21.21
CA VAL A 158 -19.23 0.53 21.82
C VAL A 158 -17.99 0.43 20.95
N ALA A 159 -17.73 -0.76 20.42
CA ALA A 159 -16.59 -1.00 19.54
C ALA A 159 -16.73 -0.24 18.21
N LEU A 160 -17.95 -0.19 17.65
CA LEU A 160 -18.27 0.57 16.44
C LEU A 160 -18.05 2.08 16.61
N VAL A 161 -18.62 2.67 17.67
CA VAL A 161 -18.45 4.10 17.95
C VAL A 161 -16.97 4.43 18.20
N SER A 162 -16.25 3.56 18.91
CA SER A 162 -14.80 3.71 19.12
C SER A 162 -14.00 3.69 17.80
N LEU A 163 -14.38 2.82 16.86
CA LEU A 163 -13.77 2.76 15.54
C LEU A 163 -14.09 4.00 14.68
N GLN A 164 -15.34 4.48 14.72
CA GLN A 164 -15.75 5.71 14.03
C GLN A 164 -14.96 6.91 14.56
N SER A 165 -14.89 7.06 15.88
CA SER A 165 -14.07 8.07 16.57
C SER A 165 -12.60 8.02 16.15
N LEU A 166 -12.00 6.82 16.16
CA LEU A 166 -10.64 6.57 15.70
C LEU A 166 -10.42 7.04 14.25
N SER A 167 -11.35 6.73 13.35
CA SER A 167 -11.25 7.11 11.94
C SER A 167 -11.27 8.63 11.73
N CYS A 168 -12.10 9.34 12.50
CA CYS A 168 -12.23 10.81 12.40
C CYS A 168 -10.99 11.52 12.94
N ILE A 169 -10.50 11.14 14.12
CA ILE A 169 -9.29 11.76 14.69
C ILE A 169 -8.05 11.45 13.83
N LEU A 170 -7.97 10.24 13.25
CA LEU A 170 -6.88 9.88 12.34
C LEU A 170 -6.91 10.73 11.07
N TRP A 171 -8.09 11.00 10.52
CA TRP A 171 -8.24 11.90 9.37
C TRP A 171 -7.73 13.31 9.69
N VAL A 172 -8.13 13.89 10.84
CA VAL A 172 -7.65 15.22 11.25
C VAL A 172 -6.13 15.24 11.41
N TYR A 173 -5.56 14.23 12.07
CA TYR A 173 -4.12 14.12 12.28
C TYR A 173 -3.34 14.05 10.96
N ILE A 174 -3.77 13.21 10.02
CA ILE A 174 -3.05 12.94 8.78
C ILE A 174 -3.29 14.01 7.71
N VAL A 175 -4.54 14.44 7.54
CA VAL A 175 -4.98 15.29 6.42
C VAL A 175 -4.92 16.77 6.80
N ARG A 176 -5.50 17.16 7.95
CA ARG A 176 -5.57 18.57 8.36
C ARG A 176 -4.28 19.04 9.03
N ILE A 177 -3.78 18.30 10.01
CA ILE A 177 -2.60 18.67 10.80
C ILE A 177 -1.30 18.32 10.08
N LYS A 178 -1.34 17.29 9.22
CA LYS A 178 -0.21 16.74 8.45
C LYS A 178 0.87 16.06 9.30
N GLY A 179 0.47 15.49 10.44
CA GLY A 179 1.35 14.77 11.35
C GLY A 179 2.26 15.68 12.18
N GLU A 180 3.08 15.05 13.03
CA GLU A 180 4.16 15.70 13.78
C GLU A 180 5.50 15.41 13.08
N LYS A 181 6.54 15.04 13.84
CA LYS A 181 7.78 14.51 13.28
C LYS A 181 7.52 13.14 12.65
N HIS A 182 8.30 12.79 11.61
CA HIS A 182 8.13 11.55 10.86
C HIS A 182 8.15 10.30 11.76
N THR A 183 9.10 10.23 12.71
CA THR A 183 9.25 9.08 13.63
C THR A 183 8.06 8.92 14.59
N GLU A 184 7.60 10.01 15.20
CA GLU A 184 6.44 10.02 16.10
C GLU A 184 5.16 9.61 15.37
N THR A 185 4.97 10.13 14.17
CA THR A 185 3.84 9.79 13.30
C THR A 185 3.85 8.29 12.98
N GLN A 186 5.00 7.74 12.58
CA GLN A 186 5.15 6.31 12.29
C GLN A 186 4.80 5.44 13.49
N THR A 187 5.33 5.75 14.68
CA THR A 187 5.06 4.99 15.91
C THR A 187 3.56 4.96 16.23
N LYS A 188 2.88 6.11 16.14
CA LYS A 188 1.44 6.20 16.43
C LYS A 188 0.60 5.42 15.40
N LEU A 189 0.96 5.49 14.11
CA LEU A 189 0.29 4.71 13.07
C LEU A 189 0.50 3.20 13.24
N HIS A 190 1.71 2.78 13.61
CA HIS A 190 2.00 1.37 13.93
C HIS A 190 1.15 0.86 15.10
N THR A 191 0.96 1.67 16.15
CA THR A 191 0.09 1.30 17.28
C THR A 191 -1.37 1.11 16.84
N ILE A 192 -1.89 2.00 15.99
CA ILE A 192 -3.24 1.87 15.43
C ILE A 192 -3.39 0.57 14.64
N ILE A 193 -2.42 0.27 13.79
CA ILE A 193 -2.43 -0.94 12.95
C ILE A 193 -2.35 -2.19 13.81
N ASN A 194 -1.46 -2.24 14.80
CA ASN A 194 -1.35 -3.40 15.69
C ASN A 194 -2.62 -3.64 16.54
N SER A 195 -3.37 -2.58 16.85
CA SER A 195 -4.63 -2.69 17.60
C SER A 195 -5.82 -3.12 16.72
N LEU A 196 -5.92 -2.59 15.50
CA LEU A 196 -6.97 -2.98 14.55
C LEU A 196 -6.71 -4.36 13.93
N PHE A 197 -5.43 -4.72 13.78
CA PHE A 197 -4.93 -5.93 13.14
C PHE A 197 -3.86 -6.62 14.02
N PRO A 198 -4.26 -7.28 15.13
CA PRO A 198 -3.30 -7.90 16.04
C PRO A 198 -2.58 -9.07 15.38
N LYS A 199 -1.23 -9.12 15.47
CA LYS A 199 -0.37 -10.14 14.83
C LYS A 199 -0.76 -11.60 15.12
N ASN A 200 -1.42 -11.86 16.25
CA ASN A 200 -1.78 -13.21 16.70
C ASN A 200 -3.28 -13.56 16.50
N GLN A 201 -4.11 -12.64 15.98
CA GLN A 201 -5.56 -12.86 15.82
C GLN A 201 -5.96 -12.88 14.34
N LYS A 202 -6.75 -13.89 13.91
CA LYS A 202 -7.25 -14.03 12.53
C LYS A 202 -8.30 -12.99 12.14
N ILE A 203 -8.64 -12.04 13.01
CA ILE A 203 -9.88 -11.27 12.92
C ILE A 203 -9.60 -9.79 13.09
N ILE A 204 -10.19 -8.98 12.21
CA ILE A 204 -10.17 -7.52 12.27
C ILE A 204 -11.06 -7.08 13.44
N LEU A 205 -10.58 -6.14 14.23
CA LEU A 205 -11.31 -5.63 15.39
C LEU A 205 -11.89 -4.24 15.08
N PRO A 206 -13.21 -4.02 15.25
CA PRO A 206 -14.26 -4.95 15.68
C PRO A 206 -14.85 -5.78 14.51
N LYS A 207 -15.34 -7.00 14.78
CA LYS A 207 -15.81 -7.94 13.75
C LYS A 207 -17.02 -7.45 12.94
N ASP A 208 -17.94 -6.76 13.61
CA ASP A 208 -19.24 -6.36 13.05
C ASP A 208 -19.24 -4.91 12.52
N ALA A 209 -18.07 -4.28 12.40
CA ALA A 209 -17.99 -2.89 12.01
C ALA A 209 -18.09 -2.72 10.47
N PRO A 210 -18.76 -1.67 9.98
CA PRO A 210 -18.85 -1.35 8.57
C PRO A 210 -17.49 -1.21 7.89
N ILE A 211 -17.35 -1.89 6.75
CA ILE A 211 -16.08 -2.03 6.04
C ILE A 211 -15.49 -0.70 5.55
N ASN A 212 -16.36 0.24 5.22
CA ASN A 212 -15.99 1.58 4.75
C ASN A 212 -15.12 2.34 5.76
N ILE A 213 -15.26 2.08 7.06
CA ILE A 213 -14.45 2.74 8.09
C ILE A 213 -13.01 2.22 8.07
N PHE A 214 -12.81 0.91 7.95
CA PHE A 214 -11.47 0.32 7.82
C PHE A 214 -10.79 0.75 6.52
N VAL A 215 -11.52 0.78 5.41
CA VAL A 215 -10.99 1.25 4.12
C VAL A 215 -10.51 2.70 4.24
N ARG A 216 -11.29 3.59 4.87
CA ARG A 216 -10.88 4.98 5.12
C ARG A 216 -9.62 5.06 5.99
N ILE A 217 -9.55 4.29 7.08
CA ILE A 217 -8.36 4.23 7.95
C ILE A 217 -7.13 3.77 7.16
N ILE A 218 -7.25 2.70 6.37
CA ILE A 218 -6.17 2.18 5.53
C ILE A 218 -5.78 3.21 4.48
N GLN A 219 -6.73 3.90 3.84
CA GLN A 219 -6.44 4.98 2.88
C GLN A 219 -5.69 6.14 3.52
N PHE A 220 -6.05 6.56 4.74
CA PHE A 220 -5.34 7.63 5.46
C PHE A 220 -3.92 7.22 5.81
N ILE A 221 -3.73 5.99 6.29
CA ILE A 221 -2.42 5.42 6.62
C ILE A 221 -1.58 5.25 5.34
N ALA A 222 -2.20 4.74 4.28
CA ALA A 222 -1.60 4.56 2.97
C ALA A 222 -1.31 5.89 2.27
N HIS A 223 -1.87 7.02 2.72
CA HIS A 223 -1.45 8.35 2.26
C HIS A 223 -0.12 8.81 2.88
N ARG A 224 0.36 8.16 3.96
CA ARG A 224 1.74 8.26 4.50
C ARG A 224 2.60 6.99 4.26
N ILE A 225 1.99 6.05 3.52
CA ILE A 225 2.41 5.06 2.51
C ILE A 225 3.29 3.83 2.86
N ASN A 226 4.23 3.81 3.80
CA ASN A 226 5.03 2.56 3.96
C ASN A 226 4.35 1.45 4.77
N VAL A 227 3.53 1.78 5.76
CA VAL A 227 3.02 0.77 6.72
C VAL A 227 1.72 0.12 6.26
N GLY A 228 0.85 0.84 5.55
CA GLY A 228 -0.48 0.34 5.17
C GLY A 228 -0.44 -0.85 4.20
N ILE A 229 0.38 -0.76 3.14
CA ILE A 229 0.53 -1.85 2.15
C ILE A 229 1.26 -3.04 2.77
N CYS A 230 2.36 -2.79 3.50
CA CYS A 230 3.10 -3.83 4.22
C CYS A 230 2.20 -4.57 5.22
N ALA A 231 1.36 -3.84 5.97
CA ALA A 231 0.42 -4.43 6.91
C ALA A 231 -0.62 -5.31 6.19
N PHE A 232 -1.20 -4.83 5.09
CA PHE A 232 -2.15 -5.62 4.29
C PHE A 232 -1.53 -6.92 3.77
N LEU A 233 -0.30 -6.88 3.24
CA LEU A 233 0.37 -8.09 2.75
C LEU A 233 0.80 -9.04 3.86
N LEU A 234 1.23 -8.51 5.02
CA LEU A 234 1.49 -9.34 6.20
C LEU A 234 0.23 -10.06 6.67
N ILE A 235 -0.91 -9.36 6.67
CA ILE A 235 -2.23 -9.91 7.01
C ILE A 235 -2.58 -11.04 6.05
N ALA A 236 -2.49 -10.78 4.74
CA ALA A 236 -2.78 -11.78 3.74
C ALA A 236 -1.86 -13.01 3.82
N HIS A 237 -0.57 -12.81 4.11
CA HIS A 237 0.40 -13.91 4.24
C HIS A 237 0.15 -14.74 5.50
N GLY A 238 -0.20 -14.09 6.62
CA GLY A 238 -0.57 -14.76 7.85
C GLY A 238 -1.87 -15.56 7.76
N LEU A 239 -2.82 -15.15 6.90
CA LEU A 239 -4.04 -15.92 6.63
C LEU A 239 -3.76 -17.15 5.75
N GLN A 240 -2.88 -17.04 4.74
CA GLN A 240 -2.51 -18.17 3.86
C GLN A 240 -1.79 -19.32 4.60
N GLN A 241 -0.90 -19.02 5.54
CA GLN A 241 -0.18 -20.06 6.30
C GLN A 241 -1.07 -20.89 7.24
N LYS A 242 -2.36 -20.55 7.38
CA LYS A 242 -3.30 -21.22 8.29
C LYS A 242 -4.12 -22.33 7.64
N GLU A 243 -3.99 -22.56 6.33
CA GLU A 243 -4.64 -23.68 5.61
C GLU A 243 -3.66 -24.77 5.14
N GLY A 244 -2.35 -24.51 5.09
CA GLY A 244 -1.34 -25.52 4.81
C GLY A 244 -0.74 -26.08 6.09
N GLU A 245 -0.42 -27.37 6.12
CA GLU A 245 0.41 -27.96 7.19
C GLU A 245 1.72 -27.14 7.33
N PRO A 246 2.17 -26.83 8.56
CA PRO A 246 3.29 -25.95 8.78
C PRO A 246 4.55 -26.52 8.11
N PRO A 247 5.25 -25.75 7.26
CA PRO A 247 6.51 -26.21 6.69
C PRO A 247 7.54 -26.38 7.81
N MET A 248 8.21 -27.54 7.81
CA MET A 248 9.20 -27.93 8.81
C MET A 248 10.27 -26.83 9.00
N PRO A 249 10.66 -26.50 10.24
CA PRO A 249 11.68 -25.48 10.49
C PRO A 249 13.02 -25.91 9.87
N GLN A 250 13.44 -25.23 8.80
CA GLN A 250 14.80 -25.41 8.28
C GLN A 250 15.79 -24.74 9.23
N GLN A 251 16.65 -25.56 9.84
CA GLN A 251 17.75 -25.10 10.69
C GLN A 251 18.76 -24.31 9.84
N CYS A 252 18.87 -23.01 10.10
CA CYS A 252 19.99 -22.21 9.63
C CYS A 252 21.21 -22.53 10.51
N ILE A 253 22.16 -23.28 9.97
CA ILE A 253 23.48 -23.55 10.58
C ILE A 253 24.46 -22.43 10.17
N GLY A 254 25.09 -21.78 11.17
CA GLY A 254 26.33 -20.98 11.10
C GLY A 254 26.19 -19.54 10.56
N ALA A 255 26.81 -18.48 11.09
CA ALA A 255 27.81 -18.26 12.15
C ALA A 255 27.63 -16.79 12.61
N GLY A 256 27.66 -16.44 13.90
CA GLY A 256 28.90 -16.16 14.65
C GLY A 256 29.32 -14.68 14.49
N GLY A 257 28.98 -13.81 15.47
CA GLY A 257 29.47 -12.43 15.50
C GLY A 257 28.70 -11.51 16.46
N VAL A 258 29.32 -11.22 17.60
CA VAL A 258 28.84 -10.35 18.69
C VAL A 258 28.98 -8.87 18.31
N GLY A 259 27.96 -8.04 18.57
CA GLY A 259 28.11 -6.58 18.62
C GLY A 259 26.99 -5.76 17.98
N GLY A 260 26.23 -5.07 18.84
CA GLY A 260 25.58 -3.76 18.63
C GLY A 260 24.89 -3.45 17.29
N GLY A 261 23.55 -3.45 17.29
CA GLY A 261 22.76 -2.70 16.31
C GLY A 261 21.39 -3.29 16.00
N PHE A 262 20.37 -2.93 16.78
CA PHE A 262 18.96 -3.11 16.37
C PHE A 262 18.64 -2.11 15.23
N ARG A 263 19.06 -2.43 14.00
CA ARG A 263 18.65 -1.71 12.78
C ARG A 263 18.01 -2.69 11.79
N GLN A 264 16.74 -2.45 11.47
CA GLN A 264 16.09 -2.77 10.18
C GLN A 264 16.11 -4.22 9.65
N ALA A 265 16.13 -5.25 10.50
CA ALA A 265 16.01 -6.64 10.04
C ALA A 265 14.56 -7.10 9.68
N VAL A 266 13.55 -6.24 9.80
CA VAL A 266 12.12 -6.64 9.74
C VAL A 266 11.50 -6.58 8.33
N ILE A 267 12.22 -6.09 7.31
CA ILE A 267 11.70 -5.99 5.92
C ILE A 267 12.60 -6.77 4.94
N LYS A 268 13.08 -7.94 5.34
CA LYS A 268 13.78 -8.90 4.47
C LYS A 268 13.09 -10.28 4.43
N ARG A 269 11.77 -10.30 4.61
CA ARG A 269 10.97 -11.49 4.28
C ARG A 269 10.39 -11.27 2.89
N SER A 270 11.01 -11.88 1.88
CA SER A 270 10.35 -12.11 0.60
C SER A 270 8.98 -12.71 0.89
N PHE A 271 7.91 -12.00 0.54
CA PHE A 271 6.55 -12.51 0.66
C PHE A 271 6.44 -13.72 -0.29
N HIS A 272 6.63 -14.92 0.25
CA HIS A 272 6.43 -16.14 -0.52
C HIS A 272 4.94 -16.37 -0.75
N GLY A 273 4.57 -16.71 -1.98
CA GLY A 273 3.42 -17.58 -2.27
C GLY A 273 2.14 -16.87 -2.70
N THR A 274 1.65 -17.27 -3.88
CA THR A 274 0.29 -17.10 -4.42
C THR A 274 -0.27 -15.68 -4.43
N ASN A 275 -0.49 -15.19 -5.65
CA ASN A 275 -1.20 -13.95 -5.93
C ASN A 275 -2.55 -13.88 -5.22
N LEU A 276 -2.82 -12.74 -4.57
CA LEU A 276 -4.10 -12.43 -3.93
C LEU A 276 -5.14 -12.07 -4.98
N ASN A 277 -5.62 -13.08 -5.71
CA ASN A 277 -6.72 -12.97 -6.63
C ASN A 277 -8.07 -13.01 -5.90
N GLU A 278 -9.18 -12.80 -6.61
CA GLU A 278 -10.52 -12.75 -5.99
C GLU A 278 -10.93 -14.09 -5.36
N ALA A 279 -10.53 -15.21 -5.95
CA ALA A 279 -10.79 -16.54 -5.40
C ALA A 279 -10.10 -16.73 -4.05
N LEU A 280 -8.81 -16.40 -3.96
CA LEU A 280 -8.05 -16.44 -2.72
C LEU A 280 -8.54 -15.38 -1.73
N GLY A 281 -8.94 -14.21 -2.20
CA GLY A 281 -9.58 -13.18 -1.38
C GLY A 281 -10.89 -13.67 -0.75
N SER A 282 -11.68 -14.45 -1.48
CA SER A 282 -12.94 -15.04 -1.00
C SER A 282 -12.68 -16.12 0.04
N LEU A 283 -11.73 -17.02 -0.24
CA LEU A 283 -11.27 -18.07 0.67
C LEU A 283 -10.76 -17.50 2.00
N LEU A 284 -9.96 -16.45 1.94
CA LEU A 284 -9.39 -15.79 3.12
C LEU A 284 -10.37 -14.83 3.82
N GLY A 285 -11.58 -14.63 3.29
CA GLY A 285 -12.57 -13.71 3.85
C GLY A 285 -12.20 -12.23 3.75
N ILE A 286 -11.30 -11.87 2.82
CA ILE A 286 -10.79 -10.49 2.62
C ILE A 286 -11.23 -9.87 1.28
N GLN A 287 -12.06 -10.55 0.50
CA GLN A 287 -12.48 -10.12 -0.85
C GLN A 287 -13.01 -8.69 -0.88
N SER A 288 -13.83 -8.33 0.11
CA SER A 288 -14.43 -7.00 0.25
C SER A 288 -13.41 -5.88 0.53
N TYR A 289 -12.21 -6.23 1.02
CA TYR A 289 -11.08 -5.32 1.22
C TYR A 289 -10.12 -5.31 0.03
N LEU A 290 -10.07 -6.39 -0.74
CA LEU A 290 -9.09 -6.59 -1.80
C LEU A 290 -9.23 -5.57 -2.93
N VAL A 291 -10.46 -5.31 -3.39
CA VAL A 291 -10.71 -4.37 -4.50
C VAL A 291 -10.29 -2.93 -4.16
N PRO A 292 -10.73 -2.33 -3.03
CA PRO A 292 -10.27 -1.00 -2.63
C PRO A 292 -8.74 -0.91 -2.45
N VAL A 293 -8.11 -1.94 -1.89
CA VAL A 293 -6.66 -1.96 -1.66
C VAL A 293 -5.90 -2.03 -2.99
N ARG A 294 -6.34 -2.86 -3.94
CA ARG A 294 -5.72 -2.93 -5.28
C ARG A 294 -5.85 -1.61 -6.05
N ARG A 295 -6.98 -0.89 -5.93
CA ARG A 295 -7.15 0.46 -6.51
C ARG A 295 -6.25 1.51 -5.85
N ALA A 296 -6.10 1.48 -4.52
CA ALA A 296 -5.19 2.38 -3.83
C ALA A 296 -3.73 2.09 -4.20
N PHE A 297 -3.36 0.81 -4.27
CA PHE A 297 -2.04 0.36 -4.70
C PHE A 297 -1.70 0.83 -6.11
N GLU A 298 -2.65 0.73 -7.04
CA GLU A 298 -2.53 1.29 -8.38
C GLU A 298 -2.22 2.79 -8.37
N HIS A 299 -3.03 3.57 -7.65
CA HIS A 299 -2.85 5.03 -7.60
C HIS A 299 -1.45 5.40 -7.10
N ILE A 300 -0.96 4.68 -6.09
CA ILE A 300 0.39 4.83 -5.55
C ILE A 300 1.44 4.49 -6.62
N LEU A 301 1.30 3.36 -7.33
CA LEU A 301 2.24 2.98 -8.39
C LEU A 301 2.28 4.00 -9.53
N ARG A 302 1.14 4.53 -9.98
CA ARG A 302 1.08 5.58 -11.03
C ARG A 302 1.76 6.88 -10.58
N GLN A 303 1.58 7.28 -9.33
CA GLN A 303 2.27 8.43 -8.76
C GLN A 303 3.78 8.20 -8.68
N LEU A 304 4.22 7.03 -8.20
CA LEU A 304 5.62 6.66 -8.11
C LEU A 304 6.30 6.59 -9.48
N ASP A 305 5.60 6.06 -10.50
CA ASP A 305 6.12 6.01 -11.87
C ASP A 305 6.53 7.40 -12.35
N THR A 306 5.65 8.38 -12.14
CA THR A 306 5.86 9.77 -12.56
C THR A 306 6.93 10.47 -11.72
N GLN A 307 6.98 10.21 -10.40
CA GLN A 307 7.78 11.01 -9.48
C GLN A 307 9.19 10.48 -9.23
N VAL A 308 9.38 9.16 -9.27
CA VAL A 308 10.68 8.52 -8.95
C VAL A 308 11.12 7.45 -9.94
N CYS A 309 10.20 6.71 -10.59
CA CYS A 309 10.65 5.67 -11.52
C CYS A 309 11.22 6.27 -12.80
N ARG A 310 10.48 7.15 -13.50
CA ARG A 310 10.94 7.77 -14.76
C ARG A 310 12.04 8.80 -14.54
N THR A 311 11.91 9.61 -13.50
CA THR A 311 12.80 10.75 -13.22
C THR A 311 14.17 10.33 -12.70
N MET A 312 14.30 9.11 -12.16
CA MET A 312 15.54 8.59 -11.58
C MET A 312 16.03 7.31 -12.27
N MET A 313 15.66 7.11 -13.54
CA MET A 313 16.32 6.12 -14.40
C MET A 313 17.76 6.57 -14.68
N LEU A 314 18.71 5.64 -14.64
CA LEU A 314 20.13 5.88 -14.88
C LEU A 314 20.36 6.49 -16.27
N PRO A 315 20.89 7.72 -16.38
CA PRO A 315 21.36 8.24 -17.66
C PRO A 315 22.78 7.75 -18.00
N LYS A 316 23.57 7.34 -16.98
CA LYS A 316 24.94 6.81 -17.06
C LYS A 316 25.16 5.73 -15.99
N GLN A 317 26.18 4.89 -16.19
CA GLN A 317 26.40 3.67 -15.39
C GLN A 317 26.95 3.92 -13.97
N GLU A 318 27.70 4.99 -13.77
CA GLU A 318 28.26 5.38 -12.48
C GLU A 318 27.74 6.78 -12.15
N VAL A 319 26.71 6.83 -11.32
CA VAL A 319 26.29 8.07 -10.67
C VAL A 319 27.19 8.19 -9.45
N THR A 320 28.01 9.23 -9.39
CA THR A 320 28.85 9.49 -8.23
C THR A 320 27.97 9.65 -6.99
N GLN A 321 28.51 9.33 -5.80
CA GLN A 321 27.75 9.49 -4.55
C GLN A 321 27.20 10.91 -4.40
N LYS A 322 27.95 11.91 -4.90
CA LYS A 322 27.55 13.31 -4.93
C LYS A 322 26.34 13.57 -5.84
N GLU A 323 26.33 13.07 -7.07
CA GLU A 323 25.18 13.18 -7.98
C GLU A 323 23.94 12.42 -7.46
N PHE A 324 24.16 11.29 -6.77
CA PHE A 324 23.09 10.56 -6.11
C PHE A 324 22.49 11.38 -4.96
N ASP A 325 23.33 11.98 -4.11
CA ASP A 325 22.88 12.82 -2.99
C ASP A 325 22.17 14.10 -3.50
N GLU A 326 22.62 14.68 -4.61
CA GLU A 326 21.94 15.80 -5.28
C GLU A 326 20.57 15.41 -5.86
N LEU A 327 20.44 14.20 -6.39
CA LEU A 327 19.16 13.64 -6.84
C LEU A 327 18.23 13.28 -5.65
N MET A 328 18.79 12.97 -4.48
CA MET A 328 18.06 12.53 -3.29
C MET A 328 17.63 13.69 -2.41
N THR A 329 16.61 14.44 -2.85
CA THR A 329 15.99 15.49 -2.03
C THR A 329 15.22 14.91 -0.83
N ALA A 330 14.99 15.75 0.19
CA ALA A 330 14.25 15.37 1.41
C ALA A 330 12.86 14.75 1.11
N ASP A 331 12.22 15.17 0.02
CA ASP A 331 10.91 14.68 -0.41
C ASP A 331 10.97 13.37 -1.24
N ARG A 332 12.14 12.99 -1.78
CA ARG A 332 12.31 11.80 -2.63
C ARG A 332 12.62 10.55 -1.84
N LYS A 333 13.38 10.67 -0.74
CA LYS A 333 13.70 9.55 0.16
C LYS A 333 12.48 8.73 0.62
N PRO A 334 11.40 9.34 1.16
CA PRO A 334 10.22 8.57 1.56
C PRO A 334 9.52 7.88 0.38
N LYS A 335 9.57 8.47 -0.82
CA LYS A 335 8.99 7.89 -2.05
C LYS A 335 9.81 6.72 -2.56
N LEU A 336 11.13 6.77 -2.40
CA LEU A 336 12.03 5.67 -2.75
C LEU A 336 11.83 4.46 -1.83
N ASP A 337 11.72 4.70 -0.52
CA ASP A 337 11.42 3.64 0.45
C ASP A 337 10.05 3.00 0.15
N LEU A 338 9.09 3.82 -0.25
CA LEU A 338 7.80 3.37 -0.71
C LEU A 338 7.86 2.55 -2.01
N LEU A 339 8.69 2.99 -2.97
CA LEU A 339 8.90 2.24 -4.20
C LEU A 339 9.47 0.85 -3.90
N LYS A 340 10.46 0.74 -2.99
CA LYS A 340 10.99 -0.54 -2.52
C LYS A 340 9.86 -1.45 -2.03
N THR A 341 9.00 -0.94 -1.15
CA THR A 341 7.83 -1.67 -0.68
C THR A 341 6.93 -2.08 -1.84
N CYS A 342 6.51 -1.16 -2.69
CA CYS A 342 5.55 -1.44 -3.75
C CYS A 342 6.08 -2.47 -4.76
N VAL A 343 7.35 -2.39 -5.14
CA VAL A 343 7.99 -3.36 -6.04
C VAL A 343 7.95 -4.77 -5.48
N ALA A 344 8.25 -4.94 -4.19
CA ALA A 344 8.14 -6.24 -3.53
C ALA A 344 6.70 -6.76 -3.42
N CYS A 345 5.71 -5.87 -3.47
CA CYS A 345 4.29 -6.21 -3.37
C CYS A 345 3.69 -6.71 -4.69
N ILE A 346 4.19 -6.26 -5.84
CA ILE A 346 3.58 -6.50 -7.17
C ILE A 346 3.25 -7.97 -7.45
N PRO A 347 4.16 -8.95 -7.21
CA PRO A 347 3.85 -10.36 -7.52
C PRO A 347 2.62 -10.89 -6.78
N ARG A 348 2.43 -10.39 -5.56
CA ARG A 348 1.37 -10.82 -4.64
C ARG A 348 0.09 -10.00 -4.75
N LEU A 349 0.20 -8.71 -5.04
CA LEU A 349 -0.91 -7.76 -5.13
C LEU A 349 -0.86 -7.03 -6.46
N LEU A 350 -1.58 -7.55 -7.45
CA LEU A 350 -1.68 -6.89 -8.75
C LEU A 350 -2.68 -5.73 -8.69
N PRO A 351 -2.42 -4.60 -9.34
CA PRO A 351 -3.44 -3.58 -9.64
C PRO A 351 -4.67 -4.16 -10.36
N ILE A 352 -5.80 -3.43 -10.38
CA ILE A 352 -7.03 -3.86 -11.09
C ILE A 352 -7.11 -3.22 -12.47
N ASP A 353 -6.91 -1.90 -12.57
CA ASP A 353 -7.15 -1.16 -13.81
C ASP A 353 -5.85 -0.95 -14.62
N MET A 354 -4.69 -1.43 -14.12
CA MET A 354 -3.45 -1.46 -14.89
C MET A 354 -3.34 -2.74 -15.72
N THR A 355 -2.99 -2.57 -16.99
CA THR A 355 -2.65 -3.69 -17.88
C THR A 355 -1.36 -4.38 -17.43
N LYS A 356 -1.20 -5.65 -17.81
CA LYS A 356 0.07 -6.38 -17.59
C LYS A 356 1.27 -5.62 -18.15
N GLN A 357 1.07 -4.98 -19.32
CA GLN A 357 2.09 -4.18 -19.98
C GLN A 357 2.52 -3.00 -19.13
N GLU A 358 1.59 -2.18 -18.62
CA GLU A 358 1.93 -1.03 -17.77
C GLU A 358 2.70 -1.44 -16.51
N ILE A 359 2.30 -2.52 -15.85
CA ILE A 359 2.99 -3.03 -14.64
C ILE A 359 4.43 -3.45 -14.98
N LEU A 360 4.59 -4.19 -16.07
CA LEU A 360 5.90 -4.67 -16.52
C LEU A 360 6.79 -3.54 -17.02
N GLU A 361 6.23 -2.51 -17.66
CA GLU A 361 6.97 -1.31 -18.06
C GLU A 361 7.48 -0.53 -16.84
N ILE A 362 6.69 -0.42 -15.77
CA ILE A 362 7.17 0.18 -14.51
C ILE A 362 8.33 -0.63 -13.93
N LEU A 363 8.19 -1.95 -13.82
CA LEU A 363 9.27 -2.81 -13.32
C LEU A 363 10.54 -2.73 -14.18
N ALA A 364 10.39 -2.70 -15.51
CA ALA A 364 11.50 -2.57 -16.45
C ALA A 364 12.25 -1.23 -16.28
N LYS A 365 11.53 -0.10 -16.11
CA LYS A 365 12.14 1.19 -15.76
C LYS A 365 12.92 1.10 -14.45
N VAL A 366 12.34 0.45 -13.44
CA VAL A 366 12.97 0.31 -12.12
C VAL A 366 14.21 -0.61 -12.15
N CYS A 367 14.28 -1.57 -13.09
CA CYS A 367 15.51 -2.35 -13.33
C CYS A 367 16.71 -1.49 -13.78
N LEU A 368 16.47 -0.25 -14.23
CA LEU A 368 17.49 0.76 -14.56
C LEU A 368 17.48 1.95 -13.60
N HIS A 369 16.90 1.81 -12.41
CA HIS A 369 16.85 2.87 -11.41
C HIS A 369 18.24 3.18 -10.82
N VAL A 370 18.49 4.42 -10.37
CA VAL A 370 19.79 4.83 -9.79
C VAL A 370 20.18 4.06 -8.53
N ASP A 371 19.23 3.79 -7.64
CA ASP A 371 19.42 2.96 -6.42
C ASP A 371 19.50 1.46 -6.78
N GLU A 372 20.63 0.83 -6.41
CA GLU A 372 20.94 -0.57 -6.71
C GLU A 372 20.01 -1.58 -6.02
N ASP A 373 19.60 -1.30 -4.78
CA ASP A 373 18.71 -2.20 -4.04
C ASP A 373 17.35 -2.27 -4.72
N VAL A 374 16.81 -1.12 -5.16
CA VAL A 374 15.54 -1.11 -5.91
C VAL A 374 15.67 -1.89 -7.21
N ARG A 375 16.81 -1.76 -7.94
CA ARG A 375 17.04 -2.55 -9.16
C ARG A 375 16.94 -4.04 -8.88
N LYS A 376 17.65 -4.53 -7.85
CA LYS A 376 17.62 -5.97 -7.47
C LYS A 376 16.21 -6.42 -7.08
N MET A 377 15.48 -5.58 -6.35
CA MET A 377 14.09 -5.88 -5.98
C MET A 377 13.16 -5.97 -7.19
N ALA A 378 13.31 -5.08 -8.18
CA ALA A 378 12.50 -5.12 -9.40
C ALA A 378 12.80 -6.35 -10.25
N GLN A 379 14.07 -6.71 -10.39
CA GLN A 379 14.50 -7.94 -11.07
C GLN A 379 13.89 -9.17 -10.40
N GLN A 380 13.93 -9.23 -9.06
CA GLN A 380 13.32 -10.32 -8.30
C GLN A 380 11.79 -10.33 -8.42
N ALA A 381 11.13 -9.17 -8.44
CA ALA A 381 9.69 -9.08 -8.62
C ALA A 381 9.27 -9.60 -10.01
N MET A 382 9.99 -9.25 -11.08
CA MET A 382 9.74 -9.79 -12.42
C MET A 382 9.98 -11.31 -12.48
N ALA A 383 11.03 -11.81 -11.83
CA ALA A 383 11.28 -13.24 -11.72
C ALA A 383 10.14 -13.97 -11.00
N ASN A 384 9.64 -13.41 -9.89
CA ASN A 384 8.50 -13.96 -9.16
C ASN A 384 7.23 -13.98 -10.02
N LEU A 385 6.97 -12.94 -10.82
CA LEU A 385 5.84 -12.93 -11.76
C LEU A 385 5.94 -14.08 -12.79
N ILE A 386 7.13 -14.36 -13.32
CA ILE A 386 7.37 -15.47 -14.26
C ILE A 386 7.12 -16.83 -13.59
N VAL A 387 7.59 -17.00 -12.35
CA VAL A 387 7.51 -18.26 -11.63
C VAL A 387 6.09 -18.52 -11.14
N GLU A 388 5.49 -17.55 -10.44
CA GLU A 388 4.20 -17.71 -9.75
C GLU A 388 2.99 -17.51 -10.66
N LEU A 389 3.12 -16.79 -11.78
CA LEU A 389 1.99 -16.43 -12.65
C LEU A 389 2.29 -16.76 -14.11
N PRO A 390 1.90 -17.96 -14.61
CA PRO A 390 2.15 -18.37 -15.98
C PRO A 390 1.69 -17.36 -17.04
N ALA A 391 0.56 -16.69 -16.79
CA ALA A 391 -0.01 -15.68 -17.67
C ALA A 391 0.86 -14.40 -17.82
N TYR A 392 1.94 -14.25 -17.06
CA TYR A 392 2.91 -13.15 -17.18
C TYR A 392 4.20 -13.56 -17.91
N ARG A 393 4.49 -14.85 -18.10
CA ARG A 393 5.79 -15.35 -18.63
C ARG A 393 6.16 -14.71 -19.96
N VAL A 394 5.31 -14.90 -20.97
CA VAL A 394 5.49 -14.37 -22.34
C VAL A 394 5.67 -12.85 -22.30
N LYS A 395 4.67 -12.14 -21.75
CA LYS A 395 4.65 -10.67 -21.76
C LYS A 395 5.82 -10.06 -20.98
N THR A 396 6.30 -10.70 -19.92
CA THR A 396 7.48 -10.22 -19.14
C THR A 396 8.73 -10.17 -20.00
N ILE A 397 9.01 -11.20 -20.79
CA ILE A 397 10.17 -11.24 -21.68
C ILE A 397 10.03 -10.20 -22.81
N GLN A 398 8.88 -10.17 -23.48
CA GLN A 398 8.64 -9.26 -24.59
C GLN A 398 8.72 -7.79 -24.18
N VAL A 399 8.01 -7.40 -23.10
CA VAL A 399 8.04 -6.02 -22.60
C VAL A 399 9.45 -5.63 -22.18
N PHE A 400 10.22 -6.53 -21.57
CA PHE A 400 11.58 -6.22 -21.18
C PHE A 400 12.51 -6.02 -22.39
N ILE A 401 12.40 -6.86 -23.43
CA ILE A 401 13.16 -6.68 -24.68
C ILE A 401 12.79 -5.35 -25.36
N GLN A 402 11.49 -5.08 -25.52
CA GLN A 402 10.99 -3.84 -26.13
C GLN A 402 11.42 -2.61 -25.33
N PHE A 403 11.43 -2.73 -23.99
CA PHE A 403 11.93 -1.68 -23.12
C PHE A 403 13.43 -1.41 -23.34
N ILE A 404 14.26 -2.46 -23.46
CA ILE A 404 15.69 -2.32 -23.75
C ILE A 404 15.88 -1.59 -25.08
N GLN A 405 15.22 -2.08 -26.13
CA GLN A 405 15.30 -1.50 -27.48
C GLN A 405 14.91 -0.02 -27.53
N LYS A 406 13.94 0.38 -26.71
CA LYS A 406 13.43 1.75 -26.70
C LYS A 406 14.21 2.71 -25.80
N ASN A 407 14.76 2.24 -24.68
CA ASN A 407 15.26 3.11 -23.61
C ASN A 407 16.76 2.98 -23.31
N VAL A 408 17.44 1.96 -23.84
CA VAL A 408 18.89 1.79 -23.66
C VAL A 408 19.59 2.24 -24.94
N ALA A 409 20.39 3.30 -24.84
CA ALA A 409 21.13 3.84 -25.97
C ALA A 409 22.36 2.96 -26.30
N ASP A 410 22.74 2.89 -27.57
CA ASP A 410 23.96 2.18 -28.01
C ASP A 410 25.25 2.76 -27.39
N THR A 411 25.19 4.02 -26.96
CA THR A 411 26.28 4.73 -26.28
C THR A 411 26.43 4.34 -24.80
N SER A 412 25.52 3.55 -24.23
CA SER A 412 25.57 3.08 -22.83
C SER A 412 25.77 1.56 -22.73
N PRO A 413 26.90 1.01 -23.23
CA PRO A 413 27.05 -0.42 -23.48
C PRO A 413 27.03 -1.28 -22.20
N HIS A 414 27.32 -0.70 -21.05
CA HIS A 414 27.23 -1.41 -19.78
C HIS A 414 25.83 -1.48 -19.20
N GLN A 415 24.96 -0.50 -19.48
CA GLN A 415 23.54 -0.60 -19.15
C GLN A 415 22.93 -1.74 -19.96
N LEU A 416 23.30 -1.84 -21.24
CA LEU A 416 22.95 -2.97 -22.09
C LEU A 416 23.40 -4.31 -21.49
N ASP A 417 24.66 -4.43 -21.06
CA ASP A 417 25.13 -5.66 -20.39
C ASP A 417 24.32 -6.00 -19.13
N SER A 418 23.97 -5.00 -18.33
CA SER A 418 23.12 -5.18 -17.13
C SER A 418 21.74 -5.71 -17.51
N CYS A 419 21.10 -5.10 -18.52
CA CYS A 419 19.83 -5.55 -19.06
C CYS A 419 19.91 -6.98 -19.62
N LEU A 420 20.97 -7.34 -20.34
CA LEU A 420 21.17 -8.70 -20.85
C LEU A 420 21.32 -9.72 -19.71
N LYS A 421 22.02 -9.36 -18.62
CA LYS A 421 22.08 -10.21 -17.41
C LYS A 421 20.71 -10.39 -16.78
N THR A 422 19.91 -9.33 -16.69
CA THR A 422 18.52 -9.43 -16.21
C THR A 422 17.67 -10.31 -17.12
N LEU A 423 17.74 -10.13 -18.45
CA LEU A 423 16.99 -10.96 -19.40
C LEU A 423 17.37 -12.44 -19.27
N PHE A 424 18.67 -12.75 -19.19
CA PHE A 424 19.15 -14.10 -18.92
C PHE A 424 18.60 -14.66 -17.60
N HIS A 425 18.59 -13.86 -16.53
CA HIS A 425 18.03 -14.25 -15.24
C HIS A 425 16.53 -14.56 -15.34
N LEU A 426 15.75 -13.75 -16.04
CA LEU A 426 14.32 -13.96 -16.25
C LEU A 426 14.05 -15.27 -17.01
N LEU A 427 14.76 -15.52 -18.12
CA LEU A 427 14.68 -16.77 -18.88
C LEU A 427 15.07 -17.99 -18.02
N ASN A 428 16.09 -17.84 -17.17
CA ASN A 428 16.50 -18.93 -16.28
C ASN A 428 15.42 -19.25 -15.24
N ASN A 429 14.77 -18.25 -14.65
CA ASN A 429 13.66 -18.47 -13.71
C ASN A 429 12.44 -19.08 -14.39
N TRP A 430 12.14 -18.70 -15.64
CA TRP A 430 11.09 -19.37 -16.42
C TRP A 430 11.42 -20.85 -16.60
N LYS A 431 12.66 -21.18 -16.96
CA LYS A 431 13.10 -22.57 -17.10
C LYS A 431 12.88 -23.35 -15.80
N LEU A 432 13.33 -22.79 -14.67
CA LEU A 432 13.18 -23.41 -13.36
C LEU A 432 11.70 -23.59 -12.99
N ALA A 433 10.83 -22.65 -13.34
CA ALA A 433 9.39 -22.74 -13.10
C ALA A 433 8.77 -23.92 -13.88
N LEU A 434 9.10 -24.09 -15.16
CA LEU A 434 8.60 -25.21 -15.97
C LEU A 434 9.10 -26.58 -15.47
N GLN A 435 10.30 -26.62 -14.88
CA GLN A 435 10.86 -27.85 -14.32
C GLN A 435 10.25 -28.21 -12.96
N LYS A 436 9.74 -27.22 -12.21
CA LYS A 436 9.17 -27.40 -10.86
C LYS A 436 7.66 -27.68 -10.90
N ASP A 437 6.91 -26.89 -11.68
CA ASP A 437 5.45 -26.95 -11.73
C ASP A 437 4.96 -27.80 -12.92
N GLY A 438 5.25 -29.11 -12.89
CA GLY A 438 4.78 -30.07 -13.90
C GLY A 438 3.26 -30.13 -14.13
N ALA A 439 2.48 -29.36 -13.36
CA ALA A 439 1.03 -29.20 -13.47
C ALA A 439 0.58 -28.02 -14.37
N VAL A 440 1.46 -27.06 -14.69
CA VAL A 440 1.12 -25.99 -15.66
C VAL A 440 1.61 -26.43 -17.04
N THR A 441 0.70 -26.93 -17.86
CA THR A 441 1.00 -27.26 -19.26
C THR A 441 1.32 -25.96 -20.02
N PRO A 442 2.58 -25.76 -20.45
CA PRO A 442 2.91 -24.59 -21.25
C PRO A 442 2.17 -24.67 -22.59
N ASN A 443 1.85 -23.53 -23.19
CA ASN A 443 1.27 -23.49 -24.54
C ASN A 443 2.38 -23.29 -25.59
N MET A 444 2.21 -23.85 -26.79
CA MET A 444 3.09 -23.60 -27.93
C MET A 444 3.19 -22.10 -28.27
N ALA A 445 2.11 -21.35 -28.06
CA ALA A 445 2.09 -19.89 -28.21
C ALA A 445 3.11 -19.17 -27.32
N GLU A 446 3.56 -19.78 -26.22
CA GLU A 446 4.57 -19.18 -25.34
C GLU A 446 5.95 -19.06 -26.00
N LYS A 447 6.21 -19.84 -27.07
CA LYS A 447 7.44 -19.72 -27.86
C LYS A 447 7.61 -18.36 -28.53
N SER A 448 6.54 -17.57 -28.69
CA SER A 448 6.63 -16.22 -29.31
C SER A 448 7.65 -15.32 -28.60
N ALA A 449 7.70 -15.39 -27.27
CA ALA A 449 8.68 -14.64 -26.47
C ALA A 449 10.11 -15.17 -26.65
N LEU A 450 10.27 -16.47 -26.95
CA LEU A 450 11.58 -17.07 -27.21
C LEU A 450 12.11 -16.65 -28.58
N TYR A 451 11.27 -16.61 -29.61
CA TYR A 451 11.68 -16.09 -30.93
C TYR A 451 12.12 -14.63 -30.86
N GLU A 452 11.41 -13.80 -30.11
CA GLU A 452 11.79 -12.40 -29.89
C GLU A 452 13.10 -12.30 -29.11
N ALA A 453 13.32 -13.15 -28.10
CA ALA A 453 14.58 -13.23 -27.35
C ALA A 453 15.75 -13.75 -28.20
N GLU A 454 15.52 -14.73 -29.08
CA GLU A 454 16.53 -15.22 -30.03
C GLU A 454 16.91 -14.15 -31.04
N GLY A 455 15.92 -13.51 -31.67
CA GLY A 455 16.15 -12.40 -32.60
C GLY A 455 16.93 -11.27 -31.95
N PHE A 456 16.53 -10.86 -30.73
CA PHE A 456 17.26 -9.86 -29.97
C PHE A 456 18.71 -10.29 -29.66
N ALA A 457 18.92 -11.52 -29.20
CA ALA A 457 20.26 -12.03 -28.91
C ALA A 457 21.15 -12.15 -30.15
N LEU A 458 20.59 -12.49 -31.32
CA LEU A 458 21.33 -12.50 -32.59
C LEU A 458 21.87 -11.11 -32.94
N VAL A 459 21.05 -10.05 -32.81
CA VAL A 459 21.51 -8.67 -33.02
C VAL A 459 22.62 -8.32 -32.04
N MET A 460 22.52 -8.76 -30.78
CA MET A 460 23.53 -8.50 -29.76
C MET A 460 24.86 -9.24 -29.99
N LEU A 461 24.89 -10.31 -30.81
CA LEU A 461 26.14 -10.94 -31.24
C LEU A 461 26.98 -10.03 -32.16
N CYS A 462 26.36 -9.06 -32.81
CA CYS A 462 27.05 -8.07 -33.64
C CYS A 462 27.76 -6.98 -32.80
N SER A 463 27.57 -6.96 -31.48
CA SER A 463 28.25 -6.00 -30.60
C SER A 463 29.76 -6.15 -30.66
N CYS A 464 30.49 -5.03 -30.65
CA CYS A 464 31.95 -5.01 -30.58
C CYS A 464 32.48 -5.51 -29.22
N ARG A 465 31.64 -5.57 -28.17
CA ARG A 465 32.05 -5.96 -26.82
C ARG A 465 31.87 -7.46 -26.58
N LEU A 466 32.96 -8.10 -26.13
CA LEU A 466 32.99 -9.53 -25.84
C LEU A 466 31.96 -9.95 -24.77
N ILE A 467 31.74 -9.12 -23.74
CA ILE A 467 30.79 -9.41 -22.66
C ILE A 467 29.36 -9.52 -23.20
N THR A 468 28.95 -8.53 -24.01
CA THR A 468 27.63 -8.49 -24.67
C THR A 468 27.44 -9.72 -25.55
N ARG A 469 28.43 -10.08 -26.38
CA ARG A 469 28.38 -11.29 -27.22
C ARG A 469 28.25 -12.56 -26.38
N ARG A 470 29.04 -12.71 -25.30
CA ARG A 470 28.95 -13.87 -24.39
C ARG A 470 27.58 -14.01 -23.74
N LEU A 471 27.02 -12.91 -23.23
CA LEU A 471 25.67 -12.90 -22.65
C LEU A 471 24.61 -13.31 -23.67
N SER A 472 24.76 -12.86 -24.92
CA SER A 472 23.86 -13.21 -26.03
C SER A 472 23.89 -14.71 -26.35
N VAL A 473 25.07 -15.33 -26.40
CA VAL A 473 25.19 -16.80 -26.54
C VAL A 473 24.51 -17.52 -25.38
N HIS A 474 24.65 -17.03 -24.15
CA HIS A 474 23.98 -17.61 -22.99
C HIS A 474 22.45 -17.49 -23.07
N ILE A 475 21.92 -16.36 -23.56
CA ILE A 475 20.49 -16.16 -23.82
C ILE A 475 19.99 -17.14 -24.87
N LEU A 476 20.69 -17.28 -26.00
CA LEU A 476 20.35 -18.25 -27.05
C LEU A 476 20.32 -19.69 -26.53
N ARG A 477 21.32 -20.10 -25.73
CA ARG A 477 21.33 -21.42 -25.06
C ARG A 477 20.13 -21.62 -24.14
N LYS A 478 19.68 -20.58 -23.44
CA LYS A 478 18.49 -20.65 -22.57
C LYS A 478 17.20 -20.72 -23.38
N CYS A 479 17.09 -19.98 -24.47
CA CYS A 479 15.94 -20.06 -25.38
C CYS A 479 15.79 -21.48 -25.94
N ARG A 480 16.89 -22.10 -26.41
CA ARG A 480 16.89 -23.51 -26.82
C ARG A 480 16.43 -24.46 -25.71
N ALA A 481 16.95 -24.29 -24.50
CA ALA A 481 16.56 -25.15 -23.37
C ALA A 481 15.06 -25.01 -23.03
N LEU A 482 14.53 -23.78 -23.04
CA LEU A 482 13.12 -23.51 -22.81
C LEU A 482 12.23 -24.03 -23.93
N SER A 483 12.59 -23.80 -25.19
CA SER A 483 11.84 -24.27 -26.35
C SER A 483 11.69 -25.79 -26.35
N ASN A 484 12.77 -26.52 -26.02
CA ASN A 484 12.73 -27.97 -25.86
C ASN A 484 11.82 -28.42 -24.71
N LEU A 485 11.81 -27.71 -23.57
CA LEU A 485 10.91 -28.02 -22.46
C LEU A 485 9.44 -27.80 -22.85
N ILE A 486 9.12 -26.66 -23.47
CA ILE A 486 7.77 -26.36 -23.95
C ILE A 486 7.33 -27.40 -24.98
N GLN A 487 8.18 -27.72 -25.97
CA GLN A 487 7.91 -28.76 -26.95
C GLN A 487 7.64 -30.10 -26.26
N SER A 488 8.50 -30.52 -25.33
CA SER A 488 8.34 -31.82 -24.65
C SER A 488 7.06 -31.90 -23.83
N ALA A 489 6.59 -30.78 -23.28
CA ALA A 489 5.38 -30.72 -22.47
C ALA A 489 4.09 -30.55 -23.29
N THR A 490 4.20 -30.16 -24.57
CA THR A 490 3.05 -29.94 -25.47
C THR A 490 2.89 -31.04 -26.52
N TYR A 491 3.86 -31.94 -26.63
CA TYR A 491 3.87 -32.99 -27.66
C TYR A 491 2.95 -34.15 -27.28
N ASP A 492 1.91 -34.38 -28.08
CA ASP A 492 0.99 -35.52 -27.93
C ASP A 492 1.63 -36.80 -28.49
N GLN A 493 1.75 -37.84 -27.65
CA GLN A 493 2.38 -39.12 -28.04
C GLN A 493 1.57 -39.92 -29.08
N THR A 494 0.32 -39.53 -29.34
CA THR A 494 -0.64 -40.24 -30.21
C THR A 494 -0.54 -39.83 -31.69
N SER A 495 0.08 -38.69 -32.02
CA SER A 495 0.24 -38.19 -33.40
C SER A 495 1.69 -38.35 -33.89
N LYS A 496 2.15 -39.60 -34.03
CA LYS A 496 3.43 -39.87 -34.71
C LYS A 496 3.28 -39.64 -36.22
N ASN A 497 3.58 -38.43 -36.69
CA ASN A 497 3.99 -38.21 -38.07
C ASN A 497 5.52 -38.19 -38.14
N SER A 498 6.08 -39.09 -38.94
CA SER A 498 7.54 -39.24 -39.18
C SER A 498 8.23 -38.02 -39.81
N ASN A 499 7.46 -36.97 -40.14
CA ASN A 499 7.93 -35.73 -40.77
C ASN A 499 7.91 -34.51 -39.84
N ASP A 500 7.63 -34.68 -38.54
CA ASP A 500 7.59 -33.55 -37.60
C ASP A 500 9.03 -33.07 -37.31
N SER A 501 9.50 -32.20 -38.19
CA SER A 501 10.84 -31.64 -38.19
C SER A 501 11.01 -30.87 -36.89
N ARG A 502 11.80 -31.39 -35.96
CA ARG A 502 12.13 -30.73 -34.70
C ARG A 502 12.52 -29.28 -35.00
N GLU A 503 11.71 -28.34 -34.53
CA GLU A 503 11.94 -26.92 -34.74
C GLU A 503 13.35 -26.55 -34.25
N LEU A 504 14.17 -26.04 -35.17
CA LEU A 504 15.58 -25.72 -34.91
C LEU A 504 15.67 -24.33 -34.30
N CYS A 505 16.33 -24.23 -33.14
CA CYS A 505 16.65 -22.94 -32.54
C CYS A 505 17.82 -22.29 -33.31
N CYS A 506 17.93 -20.95 -33.28
CA CYS A 506 18.97 -20.24 -34.01
C CYS A 506 20.37 -20.70 -33.62
N ILE A 507 20.57 -21.03 -32.34
CA ILE A 507 21.85 -21.56 -31.86
C ILE A 507 22.22 -22.92 -32.43
N ASP A 508 21.26 -23.78 -32.77
CA ASP A 508 21.55 -25.08 -33.37
C ASP A 508 22.06 -24.92 -34.81
N ILE A 509 21.55 -23.91 -35.52
CA ILE A 509 22.03 -23.52 -36.85
C ILE A 509 23.46 -22.95 -36.75
N LEU A 510 23.71 -22.08 -35.75
CA LEU A 510 25.03 -21.54 -35.50
C LEU A 510 26.03 -22.66 -35.14
N ASP A 511 25.70 -23.53 -34.20
CA ASP A 511 26.56 -24.65 -33.76
C ASP A 511 26.91 -25.58 -34.95
N ARG A 512 25.99 -25.78 -35.91
CA ARG A 512 26.24 -26.55 -37.15
C ARG A 512 27.13 -25.82 -38.16
N SER A 513 27.00 -24.50 -38.26
CA SER A 513 27.67 -23.70 -39.30
C SER A 513 29.08 -23.26 -38.88
N VAL A 514 29.29 -23.01 -37.58
CA VAL A 514 30.54 -22.48 -37.01
C VAL A 514 31.77 -23.33 -37.35
N PRO A 515 31.77 -24.68 -37.28
CA PRO A 515 32.94 -25.48 -37.63
C PRO A 515 33.39 -25.29 -39.08
N ILE A 516 32.43 -25.19 -40.01
CA ILE A 516 32.70 -24.99 -41.43
C ILE A 516 33.28 -23.58 -41.64
N ILE A 517 32.64 -22.57 -41.05
CA ILE A 517 33.07 -21.17 -41.17
C ILE A 517 34.47 -20.98 -40.55
N LEU A 518 34.73 -21.55 -39.37
CA LEU A 518 36.03 -21.48 -38.71
C LEU A 518 37.13 -22.10 -39.56
N LYS A 519 36.87 -23.19 -40.29
CA LYS A 519 37.85 -23.79 -41.21
C LYS A 519 38.34 -22.81 -42.28
N TYR A 520 37.46 -21.94 -42.78
CA TYR A 520 37.80 -20.93 -43.80
C TYR A 520 38.34 -19.62 -43.20
N LEU A 521 37.91 -19.24 -41.99
CA LEU A 521 38.33 -17.98 -41.36
C LEU A 521 39.60 -18.11 -40.51
N LEU A 522 39.88 -19.26 -39.89
CA LEU A 522 41.08 -19.46 -39.05
C LEU A 522 42.39 -19.04 -39.76
N PRO A 523 42.60 -19.39 -41.05
CA PRO A 523 43.80 -19.00 -41.77
C PRO A 523 43.94 -17.48 -42.01
N ILE A 524 42.82 -16.75 -41.95
CA ILE A 524 42.72 -15.31 -42.26
C ILE A 524 42.77 -14.47 -40.97
N LEU A 525 42.35 -15.03 -39.84
CA LEU A 525 42.41 -14.34 -38.55
C LEU A 525 43.86 -14.06 -38.12
N PRO A 526 44.17 -12.90 -37.54
CA PRO A 526 45.47 -12.62 -36.92
C PRO A 526 45.84 -13.71 -35.90
N LEU A 527 47.12 -14.08 -35.80
CA LEU A 527 47.59 -15.10 -34.84
C LEU A 527 47.14 -14.83 -33.39
N SER A 528 47.00 -13.54 -33.02
CA SER A 528 46.49 -13.09 -31.72
C SER A 528 45.02 -13.44 -31.46
N GLU A 529 44.23 -13.71 -32.50
CA GLU A 529 42.82 -14.07 -32.43
C GLU A 529 42.58 -15.58 -32.65
N ARG A 530 43.63 -16.35 -32.97
CA ARG A 530 43.53 -17.81 -33.18
C ARG A 530 43.49 -18.62 -31.89
N VAL A 531 43.61 -17.99 -30.71
CA VAL A 531 43.67 -18.69 -29.42
C VAL A 531 42.77 -18.04 -28.35
N ARG A 532 41.59 -18.62 -28.14
CA ARG A 532 41.03 -18.95 -26.81
C ARG A 532 39.83 -19.88 -26.92
#